data_AF-A0A4W3HLY6-F1
#
_entry.id   AF-A0A4W3HLY6-F1
#
_cell.length_a   1.000
_cell.length_b   1.000
_cell.length_c   1.000
_cell.angle_alpha   90.00
_cell.angle_beta   90.00
_cell.angle_gamma   90.00
#
_symmetry.space_group_name_H-M   'P 1'
#
loop_
_entity.id
_entity.type
_entity.pdbx_description
1 polymer ?
#
loop_
_entity_poly.entity_id
_entity_poly.type
_entity_poly.pdbx_seq_one_letter_code
_entity_poly.pdbx_strand_id
1 'polypeptide(L)'
;GGPCAVIAPVQVKYGQYLFAVCNLCFIAVCGAEKCLVLCIAALAAEELGSERFHTLIQKRTYANVTELKEAVFDQYSTWRNRFGVLLFLYSVILTKGIANVRNEIEDTAEPLIDPVYGHGSQSLINLLLTGYAVLNVWDGDRECSGMSKLLMHFYIFEIYFQVGGFLKSPKFPIWILGSETHLTVFFAKEMSLVAPESPWEQARRVFQTYDPEDNGFIPDTLLEDVMRALDLVSDPEYVNIMKNKLDPEGLGIILLGKFRQEFFPEQESTIQDSFPVYHHNGLKQSNHNEKVMYVEGTAVIMGFEDPMVRTDDTPVKRCLQTKWPYIELMWNTDRSPSLN
;
A
#
# COMPACT_ATOMS: atom_id res chain seq x y z
N GLY A 1 -10.87 -10.20 -14.79
CA GLY A 1 -10.92 -10.11 -13.32
C GLY A 1 -11.49 -11.38 -12.74
N GLY A 2 -10.65 -12.24 -12.16
CA GLY A 2 -11.05 -13.31 -11.24
C GLY A 2 -10.18 -13.23 -9.99
N PRO A 3 -10.00 -14.29 -9.18
CA PRO A 3 -9.16 -14.23 -7.96
C PRO A 3 -7.71 -13.95 -8.33
N CYS A 4 -7.30 -14.36 -9.54
CA CYS A 4 -6.02 -14.03 -10.15
C CYS A 4 -5.80 -12.52 -10.33
N ALA A 5 -6.84 -11.69 -10.44
CA ALA A 5 -6.68 -10.24 -10.55
C ALA A 5 -6.40 -9.55 -9.21
N VAL A 6 -6.63 -10.23 -8.07
CA VAL A 6 -6.31 -9.73 -6.73
C VAL A 6 -5.04 -10.42 -6.23
N ILE A 7 -5.04 -11.75 -6.30
CA ILE A 7 -4.00 -12.59 -5.74
C ILE A 7 -2.77 -12.62 -6.64
N ALA A 8 -2.86 -12.51 -7.97
CA ALA A 8 -1.65 -12.45 -8.79
C ALA A 8 -0.88 -11.14 -8.62
N PRO A 9 -1.52 -9.94 -8.55
CA PRO A 9 -0.86 -8.71 -8.11
C PRO A 9 -0.21 -8.83 -6.74
N VAL A 10 -0.92 -9.39 -5.76
CA VAL A 10 -0.39 -9.63 -4.42
C VAL A 10 0.78 -10.64 -4.45
N GLN A 11 0.67 -11.73 -5.21
CA GLN A 11 1.72 -12.72 -5.38
C GLN A 11 2.92 -12.15 -6.13
N VAL A 12 2.70 -11.24 -7.08
CA VAL A 12 3.77 -10.48 -7.74
C VAL A 12 4.48 -9.59 -6.75
N LYS A 13 3.73 -8.85 -5.92
CA LYS A 13 4.25 -8.04 -4.82
C LYS A 13 5.11 -8.90 -3.89
N TYR A 14 4.57 -10.02 -3.40
CA TYR A 14 5.29 -10.95 -2.54
C TYR A 14 6.40 -11.73 -3.24
N GLY A 15 6.29 -11.98 -4.54
CA GLY A 15 7.31 -12.62 -5.36
C GLY A 15 8.51 -11.69 -5.50
N GLN A 16 8.31 -10.45 -5.90
CA GLN A 16 9.39 -9.45 -5.91
C GLN A 16 9.99 -9.27 -4.49
N TYR A 17 9.19 -9.33 -3.42
CA TYR A 17 9.71 -9.35 -2.04
C TYR A 17 10.54 -10.58 -1.70
N LEU A 18 10.05 -11.77 -2.05
CA LEU A 18 10.71 -13.04 -1.85
C LEU A 18 12.06 -13.05 -2.59
N PHE A 19 12.13 -12.44 -3.78
CA PHE A 19 13.29 -12.54 -4.67
C PHE A 19 14.24 -11.32 -4.67
N ALA A 20 13.81 -10.12 -4.24
CA ALA A 20 14.63 -8.90 -4.33
C ALA A 20 15.10 -8.32 -2.98
N VAL A 21 14.32 -8.44 -1.88
CA VAL A 21 14.66 -7.75 -0.62
C VAL A 21 14.31 -8.59 0.61
N CYS A 22 15.22 -9.51 0.94
CA CYS A 22 15.63 -10.05 2.24
C CYS A 22 14.73 -10.13 3.50
N ASN A 23 13.41 -9.89 3.51
CA ASN A 23 12.59 -10.15 4.69
C ASN A 23 11.14 -10.51 4.33
N LEU A 24 10.75 -11.77 4.59
CA LEU A 24 9.34 -12.15 4.61
C LEU A 24 8.62 -11.37 5.71
N CYS A 25 7.99 -10.24 5.37
CA CYS A 25 6.99 -9.62 6.22
C CYS A 25 5.79 -10.55 6.49
N PHE A 26 5.63 -11.63 5.73
CA PHE A 26 4.60 -12.66 5.94
C PHE A 26 4.56 -13.20 7.38
N ILE A 27 5.72 -13.32 8.03
CA ILE A 27 5.87 -13.98 9.33
C ILE A 27 5.67 -13.01 10.49
N ALA A 28 6.10 -11.76 10.32
CA ALA A 28 5.93 -10.71 11.33
C ALA A 28 4.45 -10.35 11.57
N VAL A 29 3.59 -10.67 10.60
CA VAL A 29 2.19 -10.26 10.60
C VAL A 29 1.26 -11.34 11.18
N CYS A 30 1.62 -12.63 11.06
CA CYS A 30 0.77 -13.73 11.55
C CYS A 30 1.06 -14.13 13.02
N GLY A 31 2.12 -13.63 13.66
CA GLY A 31 2.44 -13.96 15.06
C GLY A 31 2.67 -15.45 15.35
N ALA A 32 2.90 -16.27 14.32
CA ALA A 32 2.97 -17.72 14.46
C ALA A 32 4.41 -18.19 14.78
N GLU A 33 4.57 -19.02 15.81
CA GLU A 33 5.86 -19.61 16.21
C GLU A 33 6.45 -20.61 15.19
N LYS A 34 5.65 -21.07 14.22
CA LYS A 34 6.03 -22.01 13.16
C LYS A 34 5.40 -21.60 11.83
N CYS A 35 6.17 -21.70 10.74
CA CYS A 35 5.71 -21.26 9.42
C CYS A 35 5.20 -22.43 8.58
N LEU A 36 4.03 -22.27 7.94
CA LEU A 36 3.39 -23.30 7.15
C LEU A 36 3.43 -22.96 5.66
N VAL A 37 4.05 -23.81 4.87
CA VAL A 37 4.05 -23.70 3.42
C VAL A 37 3.55 -24.98 2.80
N LEU A 38 2.76 -24.83 1.74
CA LEU A 38 2.30 -25.94 0.93
C LEU A 38 3.24 -26.15 -0.25
N CYS A 39 3.64 -27.40 -0.43
CA CYS A 39 4.49 -27.84 -1.52
C CYS A 39 3.74 -28.86 -2.37
N ILE A 40 4.04 -28.92 -3.67
CA ILE A 40 3.60 -30.04 -4.52
C ILE A 40 4.72 -31.09 -4.51
N ALA A 41 4.36 -32.37 -4.38
CA ALA A 41 5.32 -33.46 -4.59
C ALA A 41 5.92 -33.38 -6.00
N ALA A 42 7.25 -33.45 -6.10
CA ALA A 42 8.03 -33.19 -7.32
C ALA A 42 7.50 -33.95 -8.55
N LEU A 43 6.72 -33.26 -9.39
CA LEU A 43 6.20 -33.75 -10.66
C LEU A 43 6.23 -32.61 -11.68
N ALA A 44 6.46 -32.95 -12.95
CA ALA A 44 6.41 -31.99 -14.06
C ALA A 44 5.01 -31.38 -14.13
N ALA A 45 4.97 -30.04 -14.10
CA ALA A 45 3.75 -29.26 -13.86
C ALA A 45 2.75 -29.23 -15.04
N GLU A 46 3.02 -29.92 -16.14
CA GLU A 46 2.28 -29.76 -17.40
C GLU A 46 0.97 -30.58 -17.49
N GLU A 47 0.73 -31.54 -16.58
CA GLU A 47 -0.50 -32.37 -16.54
C GLU A 47 -1.28 -32.31 -15.21
N LEU A 48 -1.07 -31.25 -14.42
CA LEU A 48 -1.73 -31.15 -13.12
C LEU A 48 -3.16 -30.56 -13.28
N GLY A 49 -4.18 -31.41 -13.14
CA GLY A 49 -5.58 -31.00 -13.00
C GLY A 49 -5.92 -30.54 -11.58
N SER A 50 -7.06 -29.87 -11.37
CA SER A 50 -7.47 -29.34 -10.07
C SER A 50 -7.59 -30.41 -8.97
N GLU A 51 -8.17 -31.58 -9.26
CA GLU A 51 -8.29 -32.66 -8.28
C GLU A 51 -6.93 -33.24 -7.87
N ARG A 52 -6.06 -33.45 -8.87
CA ARG A 52 -4.72 -33.99 -8.66
C ARG A 52 -3.85 -33.00 -7.90
N PHE A 53 -4.01 -31.70 -8.15
CA PHE A 53 -3.38 -30.63 -7.36
C PHE A 53 -3.74 -30.76 -5.87
N HIS A 54 -5.01 -30.75 -5.51
CA HIS A 54 -5.43 -30.83 -4.10
C HIS A 54 -5.01 -32.14 -3.42
N THR A 55 -4.90 -33.24 -4.17
CA THR A 55 -4.44 -34.54 -3.64
C THR A 55 -2.93 -34.55 -3.35
N LEU A 56 -2.14 -33.76 -4.09
CA LEU A 56 -0.67 -33.77 -4.03
C LEU A 56 -0.08 -32.65 -3.18
N ILE A 57 -0.89 -31.71 -2.72
CA ILE A 57 -0.46 -30.64 -1.83
C ILE A 57 -0.06 -31.24 -0.47
N GLN A 58 1.15 -30.94 -0.05
CA GLN A 58 1.68 -31.35 1.25
C GLN A 58 1.97 -30.13 2.12
N LYS A 59 1.50 -30.20 3.37
CA LYS A 59 1.80 -29.20 4.40
C LYS A 59 3.21 -29.44 4.95
N ARG A 60 4.08 -28.44 4.85
CA ARG A 60 5.40 -28.43 5.49
C ARG A 60 5.45 -27.35 6.56
N THR A 61 6.20 -27.64 7.62
CA THR A 61 6.41 -26.72 8.75
C THR A 61 7.88 -26.42 8.87
N TYR A 62 8.23 -25.14 9.01
CA TYR A 62 9.60 -24.67 9.16
C TYR A 62 9.78 -24.03 10.54
N ALA A 63 10.96 -24.22 11.14
CA ALA A 63 11.22 -23.76 12.50
C ALA A 63 11.47 -22.25 12.57
N ASN A 64 11.98 -21.67 11.48
CA ASN A 64 12.31 -20.25 11.42
C ASN A 64 12.10 -19.68 10.00
N VAL A 65 12.19 -18.35 9.93
CA VAL A 65 12.02 -17.57 8.70
C VAL A 65 13.05 -17.93 7.63
N THR A 66 14.28 -18.26 8.03
CA THR A 66 15.38 -18.53 7.11
C THR A 66 15.17 -19.84 6.37
N GLU A 67 14.83 -20.91 7.08
CA GLU A 67 14.48 -22.21 6.47
C GLU A 67 13.27 -22.08 5.53
N LEU A 68 12.28 -21.28 5.92
CA LEU A 68 11.12 -21.01 5.07
C LEU A 68 11.54 -20.31 3.77
N LYS A 69 12.43 -19.31 3.86
CA LYS A 69 12.96 -18.59 2.69
C LYS A 69 13.58 -19.59 1.72
N GLU A 70 14.56 -20.36 2.20
CA GLU A 70 15.30 -21.33 1.40
C GLU A 70 14.34 -22.31 0.70
N ALA A 71 13.36 -22.85 1.42
CA ALA A 71 12.39 -23.77 0.85
C ALA A 71 11.48 -23.14 -0.23
N VAL A 72 11.08 -21.88 -0.06
CA VAL A 72 10.29 -21.17 -1.09
C VAL A 72 11.15 -20.89 -2.33
N PHE A 73 12.42 -20.54 -2.13
CA PHE A 73 13.39 -20.34 -3.21
C PHE A 73 13.64 -21.64 -3.99
N ASP A 74 13.88 -22.75 -3.31
CA ASP A 74 14.11 -24.06 -3.92
C ASP A 74 12.92 -24.52 -4.77
N GLN A 75 11.71 -24.11 -4.40
CA GLN A 75 10.48 -24.45 -5.11
C GLN A 75 9.98 -23.37 -6.05
N TYR A 76 10.78 -22.34 -6.34
CA TYR A 76 10.36 -21.16 -7.10
C TYR A 76 9.59 -21.48 -8.40
N SER A 77 10.05 -22.49 -9.15
CA SER A 77 9.40 -22.95 -10.37
C SER A 77 7.95 -23.41 -10.16
N THR A 78 7.66 -24.01 -9.01
CA THR A 78 6.32 -24.45 -8.60
C THR A 78 5.43 -23.26 -8.30
N TRP A 79 5.95 -22.26 -7.58
CA TRP A 79 5.23 -21.03 -7.25
C TRP A 79 4.90 -20.16 -8.46
N ARG A 80 5.66 -20.27 -9.56
CA ARG A 80 5.38 -19.58 -10.82
C ARG A 80 4.43 -20.33 -11.76
N ASN A 81 3.99 -21.53 -11.39
CA ASN A 81 3.18 -22.37 -12.25
C ASN A 81 1.67 -22.15 -12.06
N ARG A 82 0.84 -22.89 -12.82
CA ARG A 82 -0.63 -22.78 -12.92
C ARG A 82 -1.37 -22.66 -11.57
N PHE A 83 -0.86 -23.28 -10.50
CA PHE A 83 -1.47 -23.25 -9.17
C PHE A 83 -0.68 -22.49 -8.10
N GLY A 84 0.37 -21.77 -8.48
CA GLY A 84 1.21 -21.01 -7.54
C GLY A 84 0.43 -20.00 -6.71
N VAL A 85 -0.56 -19.35 -7.32
CA VAL A 85 -1.51 -18.43 -6.66
C VAL A 85 -2.28 -19.14 -5.54
N LEU A 86 -2.74 -20.36 -5.78
CA LEU A 86 -3.48 -21.15 -4.79
C LEU A 86 -2.57 -21.67 -3.69
N LEU A 87 -1.35 -22.12 -4.03
CA LEU A 87 -0.34 -22.50 -3.04
C LEU A 87 -0.03 -21.35 -2.09
N PHE A 88 0.08 -20.13 -2.63
CA PHE A 88 0.29 -18.92 -1.85
C PHE A 88 -0.88 -18.62 -0.93
N LEU A 89 -2.08 -18.56 -1.48
CA LEU A 89 -3.30 -18.35 -0.70
C LEU A 89 -3.44 -19.34 0.46
N TYR A 90 -3.30 -20.63 0.16
CA TYR A 90 -3.44 -21.66 1.18
C TYR A 90 -2.32 -21.60 2.22
N SER A 91 -1.09 -21.24 1.83
CA SER A 91 0.01 -21.05 2.79
C SER A 91 -0.29 -19.88 3.75
N VAL A 92 -0.89 -18.79 3.26
CA VAL A 92 -1.38 -17.66 4.09
C VAL A 92 -2.41 -18.14 5.11
N ILE A 93 -3.48 -18.76 4.62
CA ILE A 93 -4.59 -19.20 5.47
C ILE A 93 -4.13 -20.22 6.51
N LEU A 94 -3.27 -21.19 6.12
CA LEU A 94 -2.78 -22.21 7.03
C LEU A 94 -1.81 -21.65 8.06
N THR A 95 -0.94 -20.70 7.69
CA THR A 95 0.00 -20.06 8.63
C THR A 95 -0.74 -19.26 9.69
N LYS A 96 -1.77 -18.48 9.29
CA LYS A 96 -2.63 -17.74 10.23
C LYS A 96 -3.52 -18.68 11.06
N GLY A 97 -3.98 -19.77 10.46
CA GLY A 97 -4.89 -20.75 11.04
C GLY A 97 -6.35 -20.46 10.66
N ILE A 98 -7.07 -21.48 10.19
CA ILE A 98 -8.44 -21.36 9.68
C ILE A 98 -9.40 -20.79 10.74
N ALA A 99 -9.27 -21.24 12.00
CA ALA A 99 -10.11 -20.75 13.09
C ALA A 99 -9.88 -19.25 13.36
N ASN A 100 -8.63 -18.79 13.33
CA ASN A 100 -8.30 -17.38 13.53
C ASN A 100 -8.85 -16.53 12.39
N VAL A 101 -8.68 -16.96 11.14
CA VAL A 101 -9.25 -16.26 9.98
C VAL A 101 -10.77 -16.16 10.09
N ARG A 102 -11.46 -17.24 10.49
CA ARG A 102 -12.92 -17.22 10.69
C ARG A 102 -13.36 -16.29 11.82
N ASN A 103 -12.59 -16.19 12.90
CA ASN A 103 -12.92 -15.33 14.02
C ASN A 103 -12.72 -13.84 13.69
N GLU A 104 -11.88 -13.51 12.71
CA GLU A 104 -11.63 -12.14 12.26
C GLU A 104 -12.68 -11.65 11.24
N ILE A 105 -13.33 -12.57 10.53
CA ILE A 105 -14.37 -12.24 9.54
C ILE A 105 -15.69 -11.95 10.26
N GLU A 106 -16.25 -10.76 10.06
CA GLU A 106 -17.51 -10.34 10.69
C GLU A 106 -18.71 -11.17 10.21
N ASP A 107 -18.82 -11.42 8.90
CA ASP A 107 -19.88 -12.25 8.31
C ASP A 107 -19.31 -13.59 7.81
N THR A 108 -19.44 -14.63 8.63
CA THR A 108 -18.98 -15.98 8.29
C THR A 108 -19.75 -16.65 7.14
N ALA A 109 -20.88 -16.07 6.70
CA ALA A 109 -21.61 -16.55 5.54
C ALA A 109 -21.00 -16.05 4.22
N GLU A 110 -20.22 -14.98 4.23
CA GLU A 110 -19.55 -14.45 3.04
C GLU A 110 -18.30 -15.30 2.70
N PRO A 111 -18.21 -15.87 1.49
CA PRO A 111 -17.05 -16.65 1.11
C PRO A 111 -15.85 -15.73 0.85
N LEU A 112 -14.64 -16.18 1.22
CA LEU A 112 -13.40 -15.43 0.96
C LEU A 112 -13.17 -15.17 -0.53
N ILE A 113 -13.66 -16.06 -1.38
CA ILE A 113 -13.63 -15.97 -2.85
C ILE A 113 -15.06 -16.15 -3.33
N ASP A 114 -15.55 -15.18 -4.12
CA ASP A 114 -16.85 -15.24 -4.74
C ASP A 114 -16.98 -16.50 -5.62
N PRO A 115 -18.02 -17.33 -5.43
CA PRO A 115 -18.13 -18.62 -6.12
C PRO A 115 -18.51 -18.50 -7.60
N VAL A 116 -19.04 -17.36 -8.04
CA VAL A 116 -19.56 -17.14 -9.40
C VAL A 116 -18.50 -16.51 -10.28
N TYR A 117 -17.88 -15.44 -9.79
CA TYR A 117 -16.94 -14.59 -10.51
C TYR A 117 -15.50 -14.76 -10.02
N GLY A 118 -15.32 -15.38 -8.85
CA GLY A 118 -14.00 -15.66 -8.29
C GLY A 118 -13.32 -14.44 -7.66
N HIS A 119 -14.00 -13.32 -7.45
CA HIS A 119 -13.38 -12.15 -6.81
C HIS A 119 -13.00 -12.45 -5.37
N GLY A 120 -11.84 -11.96 -4.92
CA GLY A 120 -11.48 -12.02 -3.51
C GLY A 120 -12.28 -11.01 -2.71
N SER A 121 -12.86 -11.43 -1.58
CA SER A 121 -13.50 -10.54 -0.61
C SER A 121 -12.51 -9.53 -0.02
N GLN A 122 -13.03 -8.44 0.56
CA GLN A 122 -12.20 -7.46 1.26
C GLN A 122 -11.42 -8.10 2.42
N SER A 123 -12.03 -9.03 3.16
CA SER A 123 -11.36 -9.79 4.22
C SER A 123 -10.18 -10.60 3.68
N LEU A 124 -10.32 -11.22 2.51
CA LEU A 124 -9.22 -11.94 1.87
C LEU A 124 -8.10 -10.99 1.46
N ILE A 125 -8.45 -9.86 0.86
CA ILE A 125 -7.50 -8.80 0.50
C ILE A 125 -6.70 -8.34 1.73
N ASN A 126 -7.39 -8.07 2.82
CA ASN A 126 -6.80 -7.55 4.05
C ASN A 126 -5.90 -8.59 4.71
N LEU A 127 -6.33 -9.85 4.71
CA LEU A 127 -5.50 -10.97 5.15
C LEU A 127 -4.20 -11.04 4.34
N LEU A 128 -4.29 -10.88 3.02
CA LEU A 128 -3.13 -10.91 2.15
C LEU A 128 -2.20 -9.71 2.33
N LEU A 129 -2.73 -8.52 2.64
CA LEU A 129 -1.95 -7.30 2.80
C LEU A 129 -1.36 -7.11 4.19
N THR A 130 -2.14 -7.48 5.20
CA THR A 130 -1.92 -7.13 6.61
C THR A 130 -2.04 -8.31 7.53
N GLY A 131 -2.25 -9.52 7.03
CA GLY A 131 -2.39 -10.75 7.81
C GLY A 131 -3.54 -10.76 8.82
N TYR A 132 -4.46 -9.80 8.73
CA TYR A 132 -5.72 -9.76 9.46
C TYR A 132 -6.88 -9.79 8.45
N ALA A 133 -7.82 -10.71 8.66
CA ALA A 133 -9.00 -10.91 7.81
C ALA A 133 -10.21 -10.07 8.28
N VAL A 134 -9.96 -8.86 8.79
CA VAL A 134 -11.00 -7.92 9.22
C VAL A 134 -11.49 -7.08 8.04
N LEU A 135 -12.71 -6.54 8.09
CA LEU A 135 -13.25 -5.70 7.01
C LEU A 135 -12.64 -4.29 6.97
N ASN A 136 -12.40 -3.71 8.15
CA ASN A 136 -11.90 -2.33 8.29
C ASN A 136 -10.54 -2.33 8.98
N VAL A 137 -9.58 -1.57 8.44
CA VAL A 137 -8.29 -1.29 9.11
C VAL A 137 -8.08 0.21 9.16
N TRP A 138 -7.65 0.67 10.32
CA TRP A 138 -7.48 2.07 10.66
C TRP A 138 -6.04 2.33 11.11
N ASP A 139 -5.58 3.56 10.90
CA ASP A 139 -4.38 4.08 11.54
C ASP A 139 -4.71 4.50 12.97
N GLY A 140 -4.44 3.62 13.93
CA GLY A 140 -4.78 3.82 15.34
C GLY A 140 -6.27 3.58 15.65
N ASP A 141 -6.66 3.77 16.90
CA ASP A 141 -8.06 3.68 17.33
C ASP A 141 -8.79 4.98 16.96
N ARG A 142 -9.77 4.88 16.04
CA ARG A 142 -10.76 5.94 15.83
C ARG A 142 -12.15 5.40 16.14
N GLU A 143 -12.80 5.99 17.15
CA GLU A 143 -14.24 5.87 17.31
C GLU A 143 -14.92 6.84 16.34
N CYS A 144 -15.44 6.34 15.21
CA CYS A 144 -16.29 7.13 14.34
C CYS A 144 -17.69 7.26 14.97
N SER A 145 -17.98 8.43 15.54
CA SER A 145 -19.29 8.79 16.05
C SER A 145 -20.31 8.93 14.91
N GLY A 146 -21.03 7.85 14.61
CA GLY A 146 -22.38 7.94 14.04
C GLY A 146 -22.54 8.01 12.51
N MET A 147 -21.48 7.91 11.71
CA MET A 147 -21.60 7.64 10.27
C MET A 147 -21.31 6.18 9.98
N SER A 148 -22.31 5.49 9.44
CA SER A 148 -22.36 4.07 9.14
C SER A 148 -21.05 3.51 8.56
N LYS A 149 -20.58 2.42 9.17
CA LYS A 149 -19.67 1.36 8.68
C LYS A 149 -19.57 1.26 7.14
N LEU A 150 -18.86 2.17 6.48
CA LEU A 150 -18.65 2.14 5.03
C LEU A 150 -17.31 1.45 4.76
N LEU A 151 -17.36 0.41 3.92
CA LEU A 151 -16.22 -0.38 3.43
C LEU A 151 -15.06 0.52 3.01
N MET A 152 -13.98 0.51 3.80
CA MET A 152 -12.73 1.20 3.47
C MET A 152 -11.80 0.21 2.75
N HIS A 153 -11.60 0.41 1.44
CA HIS A 153 -10.76 -0.43 0.60
C HIS A 153 -9.28 -0.06 0.76
N PHE A 154 -8.40 -1.06 0.89
CA PHE A 154 -6.95 -0.93 1.21
C PHE A 154 -6.08 -0.44 0.04
N TYR A 155 -6.70 0.12 -0.97
CA TYR A 155 -6.08 0.48 -2.23
C TYR A 155 -6.27 1.94 -2.49
N ILE A 156 -5.29 2.52 -3.16
CA ILE A 156 -5.42 3.89 -3.58
C ILE A 156 -6.57 3.95 -4.59
N PHE A 157 -7.65 4.62 -4.22
CA PHE A 157 -8.93 4.62 -4.93
C PHE A 157 -9.16 5.95 -5.63
N GLU A 158 -9.93 5.90 -6.71
CA GLU A 158 -10.46 7.07 -7.38
C GLU A 158 -11.44 7.81 -6.45
N ILE A 159 -10.95 8.87 -5.81
CA ILE A 159 -11.68 10.10 -5.48
C ILE A 159 -12.41 10.18 -4.11
N TYR A 160 -12.73 9.12 -3.36
CA TYR A 160 -13.66 9.31 -2.22
C TYR A 160 -13.21 9.01 -0.79
N PHE A 161 -12.11 8.31 -0.54
CA PHE A 161 -11.72 8.00 0.84
C PHE A 161 -10.22 8.15 1.06
N GLN A 162 -9.84 9.07 1.95
CA GLN A 162 -8.46 9.18 2.43
C GLN A 162 -8.12 7.89 3.18
N VAL A 163 -7.41 6.98 2.49
CA VAL A 163 -6.74 5.86 3.13
C VAL A 163 -5.73 6.43 4.12
N GLY A 164 -5.64 5.82 5.30
CA GLY A 164 -4.64 6.14 6.31
C GLY A 164 -3.21 6.24 5.76
N GLY A 165 -2.39 7.10 6.35
CA GLY A 165 -1.01 7.36 5.96
C GLY A 165 -0.12 6.11 5.94
N PHE A 166 -0.41 5.09 6.75
CA PHE A 166 0.43 3.88 6.81
C PHE A 166 0.38 3.03 5.53
N LEU A 167 -0.73 3.04 4.78
CA LEU A 167 -0.82 2.32 3.50
C LEU A 167 -0.28 3.13 2.31
N LYS A 168 -0.17 4.45 2.46
CA LYS A 168 0.49 5.32 1.46
C LYS A 168 2.00 5.21 1.55
N SER A 169 2.56 4.86 2.70
CA SER A 169 4.00 4.65 2.90
C SER A 169 4.30 3.21 3.33
N PRO A 170 4.08 2.22 2.42
CA PRO A 170 4.39 0.82 2.70
C PRO A 170 5.88 0.65 2.95
N LYS A 171 6.30 -0.37 3.71
CA LYS A 171 7.73 -0.63 4.02
C LYS A 171 8.66 -0.71 2.79
N PHE A 172 8.12 -1.02 1.62
CA PHE A 172 8.88 -1.02 0.38
C PHE A 172 8.02 -0.46 -0.76
N PRO A 173 8.62 0.02 -1.88
CA PRO A 173 7.97 0.83 -2.91
C PRO A 173 7.08 0.01 -3.85
N ILE A 174 6.13 -0.73 -3.27
CA ILE A 174 5.13 -1.53 -3.96
C ILE A 174 3.75 -1.18 -3.40
N TRP A 175 2.98 -0.48 -4.23
CA TRP A 175 1.61 -0.07 -3.97
C TRP A 175 0.65 -0.98 -4.71
N ILE A 176 -0.48 -1.26 -4.08
CA ILE A 176 -1.60 -1.88 -4.79
C ILE A 176 -2.62 -0.79 -5.05
N LEU A 177 -2.96 -0.63 -6.33
CA LEU A 177 -3.95 0.32 -6.79
C LEU A 177 -5.24 -0.43 -7.09
N GLY A 178 -6.37 0.24 -6.91
CA GLY A 178 -7.67 -0.40 -7.09
C GLY A 178 -8.72 0.54 -7.65
N SER A 179 -9.60 -0.03 -8.46
CA SER A 179 -10.91 0.54 -8.79
C SER A 179 -12.02 -0.24 -8.08
N GLU A 180 -13.28 0.10 -8.36
CA GLU A 180 -14.44 -0.67 -7.90
C GLU A 180 -14.38 -2.15 -8.30
N THR A 181 -13.70 -2.47 -9.40
CA THR A 181 -13.81 -3.79 -10.03
C THR A 181 -12.49 -4.55 -10.12
N HIS A 182 -11.35 -3.86 -10.00
CA HIS A 182 -10.05 -4.44 -10.29
C HIS A 182 -8.93 -3.89 -9.41
N LEU A 183 -7.94 -4.76 -9.16
CA LEU A 183 -6.71 -4.43 -8.44
C LEU A 183 -5.51 -4.63 -9.34
N THR A 184 -4.47 -3.82 -9.11
CA THR A 184 -3.22 -3.89 -9.85
C THR A 184 -2.03 -3.50 -8.98
N VAL A 185 -0.83 -3.86 -9.41
CA VAL A 185 0.41 -3.46 -8.73
C VAL A 185 1.03 -2.30 -9.47
N PHE A 186 1.38 -1.28 -8.70
CA PHE A 186 2.31 -0.23 -9.10
C PHE A 186 3.54 -0.31 -8.20
N PHE A 187 4.74 -0.30 -8.77
CA PHE A 187 5.96 -0.36 -7.99
C PHE A 187 7.08 0.47 -8.58
N ALA A 188 8.02 0.84 -7.72
CA ALA A 188 9.31 1.41 -8.09
C ALA A 188 10.42 0.55 -7.47
N LYS A 189 11.67 0.81 -7.82
CA LYS A 189 12.84 0.13 -7.21
C LYS A 189 13.47 0.94 -6.08
N GLU A 190 13.14 2.22 -6.02
CA GLU A 190 13.78 3.19 -5.15
C GLU A 190 13.17 3.13 -3.73
N MET A 191 13.97 2.72 -2.76
CA MET A 191 13.53 2.59 -1.35
C MET A 191 13.32 3.94 -0.66
N SER A 192 13.88 5.04 -1.18
CA SER A 192 13.67 6.38 -0.62
C SER A 192 12.21 6.86 -0.76
N LEU A 193 11.44 6.33 -1.72
CA LEU A 193 10.01 6.64 -1.94
C LEU A 193 9.07 6.17 -0.81
N VAL A 194 9.63 5.36 0.08
CA VAL A 194 8.95 4.69 1.19
C VAL A 194 9.79 4.73 2.46
N ALA A 195 10.77 5.64 2.50
CA ALA A 195 11.47 5.94 3.73
C ALA A 195 10.44 6.30 4.83
N PRO A 196 10.79 6.08 6.11
CA PRO A 196 9.98 6.57 7.21
C PRO A 196 9.60 8.03 6.97
N GLU A 197 8.37 8.39 7.32
CA GLU A 197 7.86 9.75 7.22
C GLU A 197 8.93 10.71 7.77
N SER A 198 9.38 11.65 6.94
CA SER A 198 10.33 12.65 7.40
C SER A 198 9.70 13.45 8.55
N PRO A 199 10.48 13.97 9.50
CA PRO A 199 9.94 14.83 10.55
C PRO A 199 9.04 15.96 10.02
N TRP A 200 9.34 16.50 8.82
CA TRP A 200 8.47 17.46 8.14
C TRP A 200 7.14 16.87 7.67
N GLU A 201 7.12 15.69 7.04
CA GLU A 201 5.86 15.08 6.59
C GLU A 201 4.94 14.77 7.78
N GLN A 202 5.52 14.30 8.90
CA GLN A 202 4.79 14.11 10.15
C GLN A 202 4.26 15.45 10.68
N ALA A 203 5.08 16.51 10.65
CA ALA A 203 4.69 17.86 11.00
C ALA A 203 3.55 18.39 10.16
N ARG A 204 3.63 18.23 8.85
CA ARG A 204 2.58 18.61 7.90
C ARG A 204 1.28 17.87 8.18
N ARG A 205 1.33 16.56 8.44
CA ARG A 205 0.13 15.77 8.74
C ARG A 205 -0.54 16.25 10.02
N VAL A 206 0.22 16.50 11.08
CA VAL A 206 -0.34 17.05 12.32
C VAL A 206 -0.91 18.44 12.06
N PHE A 207 -0.18 19.31 11.37
CA PHE A 207 -0.66 20.65 11.00
C PHE A 207 -2.00 20.59 10.25
N GLN A 208 -2.15 19.68 9.28
CA GLN A 208 -3.39 19.46 8.53
C GLN A 208 -4.57 19.00 9.41
N THR A 209 -4.33 18.36 10.55
CA THR A 209 -5.44 18.06 11.49
C THR A 209 -6.05 19.31 12.13
N TYR A 210 -5.34 20.45 12.08
CA TYR A 210 -5.77 21.76 12.56
C TYR A 210 -6.14 22.71 11.40
N ASP A 211 -5.97 22.30 10.14
CA ASP A 211 -6.38 22.99 8.91
C ASP A 211 -7.37 22.11 8.10
N PRO A 212 -8.62 21.94 8.58
CA PRO A 212 -9.59 21.03 7.98
C PRO A 212 -10.03 21.44 6.57
N GLU A 213 -9.78 22.69 6.18
CA GLU A 213 -10.10 23.24 4.87
C GLU A 213 -8.93 23.14 3.87
N ASP A 214 -7.76 22.65 4.31
CA ASP A 214 -6.51 22.53 3.52
C ASP A 214 -6.10 23.85 2.85
N ASN A 215 -6.33 24.98 3.55
CA ASN A 215 -6.02 26.32 3.06
C ASN A 215 -4.52 26.66 3.14
N GLY A 216 -3.71 25.82 3.79
CA GLY A 216 -2.28 25.99 3.96
C GLY A 216 -1.90 26.87 5.15
N PHE A 217 -2.82 27.12 6.09
CA PHE A 217 -2.59 27.93 7.29
C PHE A 217 -3.49 27.53 8.45
N ILE A 218 -3.06 27.88 9.68
CA ILE A 218 -3.86 27.72 10.90
C ILE A 218 -3.95 29.05 11.67
N PRO A 219 -4.99 29.26 12.49
CA PRO A 219 -5.00 30.33 13.49
C PRO A 219 -3.81 30.23 14.46
N ASP A 220 -3.24 31.36 14.86
CA ASP A 220 -2.12 31.39 15.82
C ASP A 220 -2.50 30.80 17.19
N THR A 221 -3.78 30.81 17.55
CA THR A 221 -4.32 30.19 18.77
C THR A 221 -4.08 28.69 18.83
N LEU A 222 -3.96 28.01 17.68
CA LEU A 222 -3.73 26.56 17.59
C LEU A 222 -2.24 26.19 17.55
N LEU A 223 -1.33 27.17 17.49
CA LEU A 223 0.11 26.90 17.36
C LEU A 223 0.65 26.09 18.54
N GLU A 224 0.21 26.38 19.76
CA GLU A 224 0.63 25.64 20.95
C GLU A 224 0.26 24.16 20.87
N ASP A 225 -0.98 23.86 20.46
CA ASP A 225 -1.49 22.49 20.35
C ASP A 225 -0.78 21.72 19.24
N VAL A 226 -0.47 22.38 18.11
CA VAL A 226 0.32 21.80 17.02
C VAL A 226 1.74 21.47 17.48
N MET A 227 2.41 22.40 18.17
CA MET A 227 3.75 22.20 18.68
C MET A 227 3.80 21.07 19.71
N ARG A 228 2.80 21.00 20.62
CA ARG A 228 2.68 19.94 21.62
C ARG A 228 2.43 18.58 20.96
N ALA A 229 1.56 18.51 19.95
CA ALA A 229 1.29 17.28 19.20
C ALA A 229 2.50 16.78 18.40
N LEU A 230 3.45 17.68 18.10
CA LEU A 230 4.71 17.37 17.42
C LEU A 230 5.90 17.14 18.35
N ASP A 231 5.67 17.11 19.66
CA ASP A 231 6.73 17.00 20.67
C ASP A 231 7.80 18.10 20.53
N LEU A 232 7.39 19.28 20.07
CA LEU A 232 8.21 20.48 20.05
C LEU A 232 8.07 21.24 21.38
N VAL A 233 9.04 22.12 21.67
CA VAL A 233 9.01 22.98 22.86
C VAL A 233 7.74 23.84 22.85
N SER A 234 6.82 23.58 23.77
CA SER A 234 5.48 24.19 23.82
C SER A 234 5.24 25.04 25.07
N ASP A 235 6.32 25.55 25.69
CA ASP A 235 6.22 26.48 26.81
C ASP A 235 5.53 27.80 26.37
N PRO A 236 4.57 28.35 27.13
CA PRO A 236 3.80 29.52 26.71
C PRO A 236 4.65 30.73 26.30
N GLU A 237 5.77 30.96 26.99
CA GLU A 237 6.72 32.04 26.66
C GLU A 237 7.41 31.79 25.31
N TYR A 238 7.82 30.56 25.05
CA TYR A 238 8.46 30.19 23.78
C TYR A 238 7.46 30.23 22.62
N VAL A 239 6.24 29.71 22.81
CA VAL A 239 5.18 29.76 21.81
C VAL A 239 4.87 31.21 21.44
N ASN A 240 4.79 32.12 22.41
CA ASN A 240 4.56 33.53 22.13
C ASN A 240 5.70 34.18 21.32
N ILE A 241 6.95 33.78 21.55
CA ILE A 241 8.08 34.19 20.71
C ILE A 241 7.91 33.66 19.28
N MET A 242 7.52 32.39 19.13
CA MET A 242 7.33 31.76 17.82
C MET A 242 6.14 32.34 17.06
N LYS A 243 5.05 32.72 17.74
CA LYS A 243 3.92 33.45 17.12
C LYS A 243 4.39 34.72 16.44
N ASN A 244 5.13 35.57 17.17
CA ASN A 244 5.67 36.82 16.63
C ASN A 244 6.66 36.59 15.48
N LYS A 245 7.38 35.46 15.49
CA LYS A 245 8.35 35.12 14.44
C LYS A 245 7.69 34.58 13.16
N LEU A 246 6.66 33.75 13.32
CA LEU A 246 5.95 33.11 12.22
C LEU A 246 4.89 34.03 11.58
N ASP A 247 4.35 34.95 12.37
CA ASP A 247 3.40 35.99 11.96
C ASP A 247 3.89 37.38 12.39
N PRO A 248 4.96 37.91 11.76
CA PRO A 248 5.50 39.22 12.09
C PRO A 248 4.56 40.38 11.73
N GLU A 249 3.55 40.11 10.88
CA GLU A 249 2.55 41.08 10.46
C GLU A 249 1.35 41.14 11.42
N GLY A 250 1.23 40.17 12.33
CA GLY A 250 0.15 40.11 13.32
C GLY A 250 -1.22 39.85 12.69
N LEU A 251 -1.27 39.06 11.62
CA LEU A 251 -2.49 38.67 10.92
C LEU A 251 -3.33 37.65 11.70
N GLY A 252 -2.78 37.05 12.76
CA GLY A 252 -3.41 36.00 13.56
C GLY A 252 -3.37 34.61 12.90
N ILE A 253 -2.50 34.42 11.89
CA ILE A 253 -2.40 33.18 11.12
C ILE A 253 -0.95 32.71 11.00
N ILE A 254 -0.77 31.40 11.04
CA ILE A 254 0.52 30.73 10.85
C ILE A 254 0.46 29.99 9.51
N LEU A 255 1.32 30.40 8.57
CA LEU A 255 1.42 29.76 7.27
C LEU A 255 2.25 28.46 7.37
N LEU A 256 1.78 27.39 6.72
CA LEU A 256 2.48 26.10 6.67
C LEU A 256 3.91 26.24 6.15
N GLY A 257 4.11 27.10 5.13
CA GLY A 257 5.43 27.36 4.55
C GLY A 257 6.40 28.03 5.53
N LYS A 258 5.91 28.98 6.36
CA LYS A 258 6.72 29.65 7.40
C LYS A 258 7.04 28.68 8.54
N PHE A 259 6.06 27.89 8.96
CA PHE A 259 6.24 26.84 9.96
C PHE A 259 7.31 25.82 9.53
N ARG A 260 7.29 25.38 8.26
CA ARG A 260 8.33 24.51 7.69
C ARG A 260 9.73 25.11 7.82
N GLN A 261 9.89 26.35 7.34
CA GLN A 261 11.20 27.02 7.29
C GLN A 261 11.81 27.18 8.68
N GLU A 262 10.97 27.39 9.70
CA GLU A 262 11.42 27.63 11.05
C GLU A 262 11.79 26.34 11.79
N PHE A 263 10.93 25.32 11.74
CA PHE A 263 11.13 24.09 12.53
C PHE A 263 11.83 22.97 11.77
N PHE A 264 11.82 23.00 10.43
CA PHE A 264 12.34 21.96 9.56
C PHE A 264 13.17 22.51 8.38
N PRO A 265 14.20 23.35 8.62
CA PRO A 265 14.94 24.04 7.55
C PRO A 265 15.83 23.15 6.68
N GLU A 266 16.33 22.03 7.21
CA GLU A 266 17.35 21.19 6.54
C GLU A 266 16.77 20.00 5.75
N GLN A 267 15.44 19.87 5.67
CA GLN A 267 14.81 18.77 4.94
C GLN A 267 14.52 19.18 3.49
N GLU A 268 15.56 19.14 2.66
CA GLU A 268 15.34 18.97 1.22
C GLU A 268 14.69 17.62 0.98
N SER A 269 13.66 17.57 0.13
CA SER A 269 13.00 16.31 -0.22
C SER A 269 14.04 15.36 -0.79
N THR A 270 14.33 14.27 -0.08
CA THR A 270 15.27 13.23 -0.53
C THR A 270 14.75 12.43 -1.73
N ILE A 271 13.54 12.72 -2.18
CA ILE A 271 12.90 12.08 -3.32
C ILE A 271 13.45 12.74 -4.57
N GLN A 272 14.05 11.93 -5.46
CA GLN A 272 14.42 12.40 -6.80
C GLN A 272 13.18 12.94 -7.52
N ASP A 273 13.30 14.09 -8.17
CA ASP A 273 12.20 14.74 -8.93
C ASP A 273 11.61 13.81 -10.01
N SER A 274 12.37 12.79 -10.42
CA SER A 274 11.87 11.72 -11.27
C SER A 274 12.41 10.36 -10.89
N PHE A 275 11.61 9.31 -11.09
CA PHE A 275 12.01 7.93 -10.81
C PHE A 275 11.32 6.93 -11.75
N PRO A 276 11.97 5.79 -12.05
CA PRO A 276 11.38 4.74 -12.87
C PRO A 276 10.28 4.01 -12.10
N VAL A 277 9.19 3.73 -12.80
CA VAL A 277 7.99 3.07 -12.25
C VAL A 277 7.55 1.93 -13.15
N TYR A 278 6.84 0.99 -12.54
CA TYR A 278 6.39 -0.22 -13.19
C TYR A 278 4.95 -0.52 -12.81
N HIS A 279 4.16 -0.94 -13.78
CA HIS A 279 2.77 -1.31 -13.59
C HIS A 279 2.48 -2.70 -14.16
N HIS A 280 1.76 -3.53 -13.40
CA HIS A 280 1.34 -4.86 -13.82
C HIS A 280 0.13 -4.81 -14.78
N ASN A 281 0.28 -5.25 -16.03
CA ASN A 281 -0.78 -5.12 -17.05
C ASN A 281 -1.86 -6.22 -17.02
N GLY A 282 -2.26 -6.68 -15.84
CA GLY A 282 -3.14 -7.84 -15.67
C GLY A 282 -4.55 -7.74 -16.27
N LEU A 283 -4.98 -6.55 -16.71
CA LEU A 283 -6.25 -6.34 -17.38
C LEU A 283 -6.16 -6.67 -18.87
N LYS A 284 -7.19 -7.32 -19.43
CA LYS A 284 -7.24 -7.67 -20.85
C LYS A 284 -7.01 -6.46 -21.76
N GLN A 285 -7.58 -5.30 -21.39
CA GLN A 285 -7.39 -4.05 -22.14
C GLN A 285 -6.01 -3.41 -21.98
N SER A 286 -5.20 -3.84 -21.02
CA SER A 286 -3.79 -3.46 -20.89
C SER A 286 -2.83 -4.58 -21.36
N ASN A 287 -3.37 -5.76 -21.66
CA ASN A 287 -2.66 -6.96 -22.09
C ASN A 287 -2.89 -7.25 -23.58
N HIS A 288 -2.36 -6.37 -24.44
CA HIS A 288 -2.59 -6.44 -25.89
C HIS A 288 -1.91 -7.64 -26.58
N ASN A 289 -0.83 -8.16 -26.00
CA ASN A 289 -0.08 -9.30 -26.55
C ASN A 289 -0.52 -10.64 -25.95
N GLU A 290 -1.66 -10.67 -25.24
CA GLU A 290 -2.17 -11.83 -24.49
C GLU A 290 -1.14 -12.43 -23.50
N LYS A 291 -0.12 -11.65 -23.13
CA LYS A 291 0.92 -11.97 -22.17
C LYS A 291 0.98 -10.92 -21.09
N VAL A 292 0.78 -11.37 -19.86
CA VAL A 292 0.97 -10.54 -18.67
C VAL A 292 2.44 -10.14 -18.56
N MET A 293 2.70 -8.84 -18.52
CA MET A 293 4.00 -8.19 -18.44
C MET A 293 3.93 -6.98 -17.51
N TYR A 294 5.10 -6.43 -17.17
CA TYR A 294 5.16 -5.10 -16.56
C TYR A 294 5.32 -4.05 -17.65
N VAL A 295 4.60 -2.95 -17.50
CA VAL A 295 4.78 -1.73 -18.28
C VAL A 295 5.69 -0.82 -17.47
N GLU A 296 6.78 -0.38 -18.08
CA GLU A 296 7.71 0.58 -17.49
C GLU A 296 7.31 2.01 -17.88
N GLY A 297 7.56 2.94 -16.98
CA GLY A 297 7.40 4.36 -17.21
C GLY A 297 8.28 5.17 -16.27
N THR A 298 8.13 6.48 -16.33
CA THR A 298 8.81 7.45 -15.48
C THR A 298 7.75 8.26 -14.74
N ALA A 299 7.85 8.30 -13.42
CA ALA A 299 7.12 9.25 -12.60
C ALA A 299 7.96 10.51 -12.41
N VAL A 300 7.32 11.66 -12.46
CA VAL A 300 7.92 12.97 -12.14
C VAL A 300 7.07 13.61 -11.05
N ILE A 301 7.69 13.99 -9.94
CA ILE A 301 7.02 14.76 -8.89
C ILE A 301 7.37 16.22 -9.13
N MET A 302 6.39 17.00 -9.59
CA MET A 302 6.60 18.41 -9.82
C MET A 302 6.50 19.19 -8.50
N GLY A 303 7.37 20.18 -8.33
CA GLY A 303 7.15 21.23 -7.34
C GLY A 303 5.90 22.05 -7.69
N PHE A 304 5.37 22.80 -6.71
CA PHE A 304 4.16 23.63 -6.84
C PHE A 304 4.20 24.65 -8.01
N GLU A 305 5.36 24.85 -8.64
CA GLU A 305 5.62 25.96 -9.57
C GLU A 305 5.93 25.56 -11.03
N ASP A 306 5.90 24.27 -11.41
CA ASP A 306 6.25 23.88 -12.79
C ASP A 306 5.03 23.44 -13.64
N PRO A 307 4.47 24.32 -14.49
CA PRO A 307 3.32 24.02 -15.34
C PRO A 307 3.67 23.28 -16.64
N MET A 308 4.95 23.00 -16.94
CA MET A 308 5.37 22.60 -18.29
C MET A 308 5.14 21.12 -18.65
N VAL A 309 4.96 20.22 -17.67
CA VAL A 309 4.75 18.78 -17.94
C VAL A 309 3.39 18.37 -17.38
N ARG A 310 2.36 18.28 -18.24
CA ARG A 310 1.06 17.72 -17.85
C ARG A 310 0.72 16.54 -18.75
N THR A 311 0.58 15.38 -18.13
CA THR A 311 0.13 14.14 -18.76
C THR A 311 -1.36 13.94 -18.51
N ASP A 312 -1.98 13.07 -19.32
CA ASP A 312 -3.40 12.77 -19.26
C ASP A 312 -3.86 12.35 -17.85
N ASP A 313 -5.07 12.76 -17.49
CA ASP A 313 -5.67 12.45 -16.19
C ASP A 313 -6.23 11.01 -16.13
N THR A 314 -5.30 10.06 -16.00
CA THR A 314 -5.63 8.63 -15.94
C THR A 314 -6.07 8.20 -14.54
N PRO A 315 -6.88 7.13 -14.40
CA PRO A 315 -7.23 6.60 -13.08
C PRO A 315 -6.03 6.21 -12.21
N VAL A 316 -4.98 5.66 -12.85
CA VAL A 316 -3.72 5.35 -12.16
C VAL A 316 -3.09 6.61 -11.57
N LYS A 317 -3.06 7.71 -12.35
CA LYS A 317 -2.53 9.01 -11.92
C LYS A 317 -3.35 9.57 -10.76
N ARG A 318 -4.67 9.63 -10.87
CA ARG A 318 -5.58 10.13 -9.82
C ARG A 318 -5.41 9.37 -8.51
N CYS A 319 -5.25 8.05 -8.58
CA CYS A 319 -4.90 7.27 -7.42
C CYS A 319 -3.57 7.76 -6.82
N LEU A 320 -2.47 7.70 -7.58
CA LEU A 320 -1.15 8.08 -7.07
C LEU A 320 -1.08 9.54 -6.55
N GLN A 321 -1.89 10.45 -7.08
CA GLN A 321 -2.01 11.83 -6.60
C GLN A 321 -2.47 11.94 -5.14
N THR A 322 -3.16 10.94 -4.61
CA THR A 322 -3.49 10.89 -3.17
C THR A 322 -2.27 10.71 -2.26
N LYS A 323 -1.12 10.25 -2.82
CA LYS A 323 0.18 10.19 -2.14
C LYS A 323 1.10 11.31 -2.61
N TRP A 324 1.17 11.55 -3.91
CA TRP A 324 2.03 12.56 -4.54
C TRP A 324 1.17 13.53 -5.35
N PRO A 325 0.64 14.62 -4.74
CA PRO A 325 -0.37 15.48 -5.36
C PRO A 325 -0.04 15.98 -6.77
N TYR A 326 1.26 16.20 -7.04
CA TYR A 326 1.76 16.75 -8.30
C TYR A 326 2.55 15.70 -9.12
N ILE A 327 2.19 14.42 -9.01
CA ILE A 327 2.80 13.36 -9.81
C ILE A 327 2.30 13.38 -11.26
N GLU A 328 3.25 13.23 -12.17
CA GLU A 328 3.03 13.05 -13.60
C GLU A 328 3.63 11.72 -14.04
N LEU A 329 2.96 11.02 -14.96
CA LEU A 329 3.33 9.67 -15.38
C LEU A 329 3.55 9.60 -16.89
N MET A 330 4.76 9.23 -17.29
CA MET A 330 5.13 9.02 -18.69
C MET A 330 5.39 7.53 -18.91
N TRP A 331 4.48 6.84 -19.59
CA TRP A 331 4.62 5.41 -19.87
C TRP A 331 5.42 5.18 -21.16
N ASN A 332 6.25 4.12 -21.19
CA ASN A 332 7.04 3.74 -22.37
C ASN A 332 6.19 3.05 -23.46
N THR A 333 4.87 3.13 -23.37
CA THR A 333 3.91 2.48 -24.25
C THR A 333 2.93 3.50 -24.80
N ASP A 334 2.45 3.28 -26.04
CA ASP A 334 1.49 4.17 -26.71
C ASP A 334 0.15 4.32 -25.97
N ARG A 335 -0.14 3.41 -25.02
CA ARG A 335 -1.34 3.44 -24.19
C ARG A 335 -0.95 3.41 -22.72
N SER A 336 -1.57 4.30 -21.96
CA SER A 336 -1.46 4.31 -20.51
C SER A 336 -2.13 3.08 -19.89
N PRO A 337 -1.59 2.53 -18.79
CA PRO A 337 -2.24 1.46 -18.06
C PRO A 337 -3.60 1.87 -17.51
N SER A 338 -4.53 0.91 -17.44
CA SER A 338 -5.88 1.12 -16.93
C SER A 338 -6.06 0.51 -15.54
N LEU A 339 -6.94 1.12 -14.74
CA LEU A 339 -7.50 0.53 -13.52
C LEU A 339 -8.87 -0.10 -13.74
N ASN A 340 -9.49 0.13 -14.90
CA ASN A 340 -10.81 -0.36 -15.27
C ASN A 340 -10.74 -1.18 -16.54
#